data_AF-A0A4Q7YMW0-F1
#
_entry.id   AF-A0A4Q7YMW0-F1
#
_cell.length_a   1.000
_cell.length_b   1.000
_cell.length_c   1.000
_cell.angle_alpha   90.00
_cell.angle_beta   90.00
_cell.angle_gamma   90.00
#
_symmetry.space_group_name_H-M   'P 1'
#
loop_
_entity.id
_entity.type
_entity.pdbx_description
1 polymer ?
#
loop_
_entity_poly.entity_id
_entity_poly.type
_entity_poly.pdbx_seq_one_letter_code
_entity_poly.pdbx_strand_id
1 'polypeptide(L)'
;MSSNANEIFIHSHNPTSNRFAILEDNESIAFLYLTEVGTQRPIKDAVAYSRHPLALKVDWEKIKEKGDTPPLSKDVASSEAVIANPSEVEFSFKWSSDGNAVALLRNGKPIAFASASEKYGFSKAISKPSPLANAWDQGLYEVTFGEQP
;
A
#
# COMPACT_ATOMS: atom_id res chain seq x y z
N MET A 1 7.09 -21.03 13.19
CA MET A 1 6.79 -19.99 12.19
C MET A 1 8.15 -19.54 11.68
N SER A 2 8.51 -19.95 10.47
CA SER A 2 9.76 -19.51 9.87
C SER A 2 9.53 -18.09 9.37
N SER A 3 10.11 -17.10 10.03
CA SER A 3 10.27 -15.76 9.45
C SER A 3 11.19 -15.93 8.24
N ASN A 4 10.65 -15.79 7.02
CA ASN A 4 11.50 -15.78 5.84
C ASN A 4 12.33 -14.49 5.86
N ALA A 5 13.64 -14.61 5.65
CA ALA A 5 14.61 -13.54 5.88
C ALA A 5 14.46 -12.30 4.97
N ASN A 6 13.49 -12.28 4.04
CA ASN A 6 13.31 -11.19 3.08
C ASN A 6 11.96 -10.47 3.17
N GLU A 7 11.06 -10.89 4.06
CA GLU A 7 9.81 -10.16 4.31
C GLU A 7 10.12 -8.74 4.86
N ILE A 8 9.30 -7.75 4.48
CA ILE A 8 9.41 -6.39 5.04
C ILE A 8 8.17 -6.12 5.86
N PHE A 9 8.37 -5.85 7.15
CA PHE A 9 7.30 -5.45 8.05
C PHE A 9 7.74 -4.23 8.87
N ILE A 10 7.36 -3.04 8.42
CA ILE A 10 7.64 -1.79 9.13
C ILE A 10 6.35 -1.06 9.45
N HIS A 11 6.36 -0.30 10.54
CA HIS A 11 5.21 0.48 10.93
C HIS A 11 5.60 1.85 11.51
N SER A 12 4.67 2.78 11.45
CA SER A 12 4.76 4.09 12.10
C SER A 12 3.51 4.33 12.92
N HIS A 13 3.65 4.94 14.09
CA HIS A 13 2.53 5.45 14.88
C HIS A 13 2.35 6.94 14.61
N ASN A 14 1.10 7.40 14.56
CA ASN A 14 0.77 8.82 14.57
C ASN A 14 0.18 9.20 15.93
N PRO A 15 0.81 10.10 16.70
CA PRO A 15 0.34 10.46 18.04
C PRO A 15 -0.95 11.32 18.03
N THR A 16 -1.24 12.05 16.95
CA THR A 16 -2.42 12.91 16.83
C THR A 16 -3.71 12.10 16.71
N SER A 17 -3.71 11.12 15.80
CA SER A 17 -4.89 10.28 15.54
C SER A 17 -4.85 8.95 16.31
N ASN A 18 -3.73 8.63 16.95
CA ASN A 18 -3.45 7.35 17.59
C ASN A 18 -3.59 6.15 16.63
N ARG A 19 -3.33 6.35 15.33
CA ARG A 19 -3.36 5.28 14.32
C ARG A 19 -1.96 4.73 14.04
N PHE A 20 -1.91 3.56 13.43
CA PHE A 20 -0.71 2.97 12.88
C PHE A 20 -0.79 2.92 11.36
N ALA A 21 0.36 3.09 10.72
CA ALA A 21 0.60 2.75 9.34
C ALA A 21 1.50 1.54 9.31
N ILE A 22 1.21 0.58 8.44
CA ILE A 22 1.97 -0.68 8.33
C ILE A 22 2.28 -0.90 6.86
N LEU A 23 3.53 -1.20 6.55
CA LEU A 23 3.94 -1.82 5.30
C LEU A 23 4.18 -3.29 5.59
N GLU A 24 3.47 -4.16 4.87
CA GLU A 24 3.68 -5.59 4.88
C GLU A 24 4.01 -6.05 3.46
N ASP A 25 5.22 -6.59 3.28
CA ASP A 25 5.68 -7.29 2.08
C ASP A 25 5.89 -8.76 2.45
N ASN A 26 5.11 -9.64 1.82
CA ASN A 26 5.11 -11.09 2.04
C ASN A 26 5.91 -11.88 0.98
N GLU A 27 6.94 -11.27 0.40
CA GLU A 27 7.75 -11.78 -0.72
C GLU A 27 7.05 -11.86 -2.07
N SER A 28 5.71 -11.72 -2.12
CA SER A 28 4.94 -11.71 -3.37
C SER A 28 4.43 -10.31 -3.69
N ILE A 29 3.73 -9.70 -2.74
CA ILE A 29 3.04 -8.43 -2.90
C ILE A 29 3.14 -7.63 -1.60
N ALA A 30 3.24 -6.31 -1.75
CA ALA A 30 3.31 -5.40 -0.63
C ALA A 30 2.02 -4.61 -0.48
N PHE A 31 1.55 -4.45 0.75
CA PHE A 31 0.41 -3.62 1.10
C PHE A 31 0.81 -2.52 2.08
N LEU A 32 0.23 -1.34 1.87
CA LEU A 32 0.14 -0.28 2.87
C LEU A 32 -1.19 -0.42 3.59
N TYR A 33 -1.16 -0.44 4.92
CA TYR A 33 -2.34 -0.42 5.78
C TYR A 33 -2.41 0.85 6.62
N LEU A 34 -3.62 1.35 6.80
CA LEU A 34 -3.97 2.32 7.84
C LEU A 34 -4.91 1.64 8.84
N THR A 35 -4.62 1.78 10.12
CA THR A 35 -5.35 1.09 11.18
C THR A 35 -6.46 1.93 11.81
N GLU A 36 -7.35 1.24 12.52
CA GLU A 36 -8.30 1.85 13.44
C GLU A 36 -7.57 2.61 14.56
N VAL A 37 -8.24 3.63 15.11
CA VAL A 37 -7.71 4.43 16.21
C VAL A 37 -7.42 3.53 17.41
N GLY A 38 -6.19 3.62 17.93
CA GLY A 38 -5.73 2.91 19.12
C GLY A 38 -5.49 1.42 18.94
N THR A 39 -5.58 0.89 17.72
CA THR A 39 -5.33 -0.54 17.46
C THR A 39 -4.43 -0.74 16.24
N GLN A 40 -3.91 -1.96 16.09
CA GLN A 40 -3.19 -2.38 14.88
C GLN A 40 -4.11 -3.03 13.83
N ARG A 41 -5.44 -2.95 14.00
CA ARG A 41 -6.42 -3.54 13.08
C ARG A 41 -6.52 -2.71 11.80
N PRO A 42 -6.17 -3.23 10.61
CA PRO A 42 -6.33 -2.50 9.36
C PRO A 42 -7.79 -2.14 9.08
N ILE A 43 -8.03 -0.92 8.62
CA ILE A 43 -9.35 -0.45 8.15
C ILE A 43 -9.32 0.04 6.70
N LYS A 44 -8.12 0.33 6.19
CA LYS A 44 -7.87 0.74 4.81
C LYS A 44 -6.58 0.11 4.34
N ASP A 45 -6.54 -0.19 3.06
CA ASP A 45 -5.38 -0.74 2.39
C ASP A 45 -5.14 -0.08 1.03
N ALA A 46 -3.91 -0.21 0.56
CA ALA A 46 -3.51 0.02 -0.81
C ALA A 46 -2.41 -0.97 -1.17
N VAL A 47 -2.54 -1.68 -2.29
CA VAL A 47 -1.39 -2.39 -2.84
C VAL A 47 -0.28 -1.40 -3.17
N ALA A 48 0.93 -1.64 -2.68
CA ALA A 48 2.09 -0.77 -2.91
C ALA A 48 2.88 -1.19 -4.14
N TYR A 49 3.21 -2.48 -4.27
CA TYR A 49 3.96 -3.06 -5.38
C TYR A 49 3.88 -4.60 -5.37
N SER A 50 4.30 -5.22 -6.47
CA SER A 50 4.56 -6.65 -6.60
C SER A 50 6.07 -6.90 -6.65
N ARG A 51 6.56 -7.96 -5.99
CA ARG A 51 7.95 -8.43 -6.16
C ARG A 51 8.13 -9.27 -7.41
N HIS A 52 7.06 -9.88 -7.89
CA HIS A 52 7.09 -10.75 -9.04
C HIS A 52 6.54 -10.09 -10.31
N PRO A 53 6.94 -10.58 -11.50
CA PRO A 53 6.30 -10.20 -12.74
C PRO A 53 4.78 -10.38 -12.68
N LEU A 54 4.08 -9.42 -13.26
CA LEU A 54 2.63 -9.33 -13.24
C LEU A 54 1.97 -10.55 -13.92
N ALA A 55 0.91 -11.06 -13.30
CA ALA A 55 0.13 -12.16 -13.87
C ALA A 55 -0.57 -11.70 -15.16
N LEU A 56 -0.52 -12.53 -16.20
CA LEU A 56 -1.21 -12.26 -17.47
C LEU A 56 -2.74 -12.27 -17.31
N LYS A 57 -3.24 -13.13 -16.43
CA LYS A 57 -4.65 -13.25 -16.04
C LYS A 57 -4.72 -13.67 -14.58
N VAL A 58 -5.67 -13.09 -13.85
CA VAL A 58 -6.01 -13.48 -12.48
C VAL A 58 -7.29 -14.31 -12.51
N ASP A 59 -7.21 -15.52 -11.97
CA ASP A 59 -8.35 -16.41 -11.79
C ASP A 59 -8.98 -16.13 -10.41
N TRP A 60 -9.93 -15.19 -10.39
CA TRP A 60 -10.56 -14.72 -9.17
C TRP A 60 -11.33 -15.81 -8.42
N GLU A 61 -11.88 -16.80 -9.12
CA GLU A 61 -12.63 -17.89 -8.49
C GLU A 61 -11.69 -18.81 -7.71
N LYS A 62 -10.56 -19.17 -8.32
CA LYS A 62 -9.54 -20.00 -7.67
C LYS A 62 -8.89 -19.31 -6.46
N ILE A 63 -8.76 -17.99 -6.51
CA ILE A 63 -8.20 -17.20 -5.40
C ILE A 63 -9.17 -17.14 -4.23
N LYS A 64 -10.47 -16.94 -4.48
CA LYS A 64 -11.50 -17.00 -3.44
C LYS A 64 -11.55 -18.37 -2.76
N GLU A 65 -11.39 -19.45 -3.53
CA GLU A 65 -11.40 -20.81 -3.00
C GLU A 65 -10.19 -21.10 -2.09
N LYS A 66 -9.01 -20.56 -2.43
CA LYS A 66 -7.77 -20.81 -1.68
C LYS A 66 -7.51 -19.83 -0.54
N GLY A 67 -8.12 -18.66 -0.56
CA GLY A 67 -7.80 -17.57 0.36
C GLY A 67 -6.42 -16.95 0.12
N ASP A 68 -5.82 -17.21 -1.04
CA ASP A 68 -4.51 -16.64 -1.41
C ASP A 68 -4.65 -15.14 -1.70
N THR A 69 -3.57 -14.38 -1.51
CA THR A 69 -3.54 -12.99 -1.95
C THR A 69 -3.49 -12.94 -3.49
N PRO A 70 -4.41 -12.22 -4.17
CA PRO A 70 -4.38 -12.12 -5.62
C PRO A 70 -3.06 -11.48 -6.08
N PRO A 71 -2.33 -12.07 -7.04
CA PRO A 71 -1.21 -11.38 -7.65
C PRO A 71 -1.72 -10.17 -8.45
N LEU A 72 -0.88 -9.15 -8.58
CA LEU A 72 -1.23 -7.99 -9.40
C LEU A 72 -1.26 -8.39 -10.89
N SER A 73 -2.36 -8.09 -11.58
CA SER A 73 -2.56 -8.46 -12.97
C SER A 73 -2.20 -7.35 -13.95
N LYS A 74 -1.75 -7.73 -15.15
CA LYS A 74 -1.32 -6.76 -16.18
C LYS A 74 -2.40 -5.80 -16.66
N ASP A 75 -3.67 -6.13 -16.50
CA ASP A 75 -4.80 -5.31 -16.94
C ASP A 75 -5.09 -4.12 -16.00
N VAL A 76 -4.67 -4.21 -14.73
CA VAL A 76 -4.84 -3.14 -13.72
C VAL A 76 -3.51 -2.56 -13.25
N ALA A 77 -2.40 -3.25 -13.45
CA ALA A 77 -1.08 -2.80 -13.05
C ALA A 77 -0.55 -1.66 -13.95
N SER A 78 0.30 -0.82 -13.38
CA SER A 78 1.06 0.19 -14.11
C SER A 78 2.48 -0.29 -14.44
N SER A 79 3.27 0.55 -15.13
CA SER A 79 4.70 0.33 -15.32
C SER A 79 5.53 0.45 -14.05
N GLU A 80 5.00 1.05 -12.97
CA GLU A 80 5.67 1.23 -11.68
C GLU A 80 5.33 0.09 -10.69
N ALA A 81 4.55 -0.90 -11.12
CA ALA A 81 3.98 -1.90 -10.24
C ALA A 81 4.98 -2.93 -9.69
N VAL A 82 6.16 -3.09 -10.29
CA VAL A 82 7.10 -4.16 -9.95
C VAL A 82 8.35 -3.59 -9.27
N ILE A 83 8.65 -4.09 -8.08
CA ILE A 83 9.88 -3.83 -7.34
C ILE A 83 10.47 -5.17 -6.94
N ALA A 84 11.41 -5.69 -7.73
CA ALA A 84 11.88 -7.07 -7.59
C ALA A 84 12.68 -7.33 -6.30
N ASN A 85 13.54 -6.38 -5.91
CA ASN A 85 14.46 -6.52 -4.77
C ASN A 85 14.30 -5.32 -3.83
N PRO A 86 13.15 -5.17 -3.16
CA PRO A 86 12.95 -4.10 -2.20
C PRO A 86 13.86 -4.31 -0.99
N SER A 87 14.26 -3.21 -0.38
CA SER A 87 14.99 -3.19 0.89
C SER A 87 14.24 -2.29 1.86
N GLU A 88 14.12 -2.70 3.12
CA GLU A 88 13.38 -1.99 4.15
C GLU A 88 13.78 -0.51 4.25
N VAL A 89 15.08 -0.21 4.16
CA VAL A 89 15.64 1.15 4.29
C VAL A 89 15.21 2.10 3.18
N GLU A 90 14.67 1.59 2.07
CA GLU A 90 14.12 2.43 1.01
C GLU A 90 12.77 3.04 1.40
N PHE A 91 12.09 2.48 2.40
CA PHE A 91 10.71 2.82 2.72
C PHE A 91 10.58 3.72 3.94
N SER A 92 9.62 4.63 3.87
CA SER A 92 9.24 5.50 4.97
C SER A 92 7.78 5.91 4.86
N PHE A 93 7.21 6.41 5.95
CA PHE A 93 5.83 6.88 6.01
C PHE A 93 5.77 8.40 6.07
N LYS A 94 4.80 8.98 5.36
CA LYS A 94 4.42 10.39 5.49
C LYS A 94 2.96 10.46 5.92
N TRP A 95 2.71 11.10 7.06
CA TRP A 95 1.37 11.27 7.61
C TRP A 95 0.73 12.59 7.13
N SER A 96 -0.59 12.60 7.00
CA SER A 96 -1.35 13.86 6.97
C SER A 96 -1.25 14.57 8.32
N SER A 97 -1.48 15.88 8.33
CA SER A 97 -1.40 16.70 9.55
C SER A 97 -2.37 16.26 10.65
N ASP A 98 -3.55 15.76 10.26
CA ASP A 98 -4.57 15.23 11.17
C ASP A 98 -4.37 13.75 11.54
N GLY A 99 -3.39 13.08 10.92
CA GLY A 99 -3.09 11.66 11.13
C GLY A 99 -4.14 10.68 10.60
N ASN A 100 -5.12 11.11 9.80
CA ASN A 100 -6.15 10.23 9.23
C ASN A 100 -5.80 9.68 7.84
N ALA A 101 -4.66 10.06 7.29
CA ALA A 101 -4.12 9.50 6.06
C ALA A 101 -2.61 9.27 6.19
N VAL A 102 -2.12 8.28 5.44
CA VAL A 102 -0.70 7.96 5.35
C VAL A 102 -0.29 7.63 3.93
N ALA A 103 0.86 8.12 3.53
CA ALA A 103 1.54 7.76 2.30
C ALA A 103 2.77 6.90 2.59
N LEU A 104 2.97 5.88 1.76
CA LEU A 104 4.20 5.13 1.68
C LEU A 104 5.12 5.81 0.66
N LEU A 105 6.33 6.14 1.11
CA LEU A 105 7.40 6.67 0.30
C LEU A 105 8.43 5.57 0.03
N ARG A 106 8.99 5.55 -1.18
CA ARG A 106 10.20 4.83 -1.52
C ARG A 106 11.27 5.81 -1.99
N ASN A 107 12.42 5.84 -1.31
CA ASN A 107 13.50 6.78 -1.58
C ASN A 107 13.00 8.25 -1.64
N GLY A 108 12.10 8.60 -0.70
CA GLY A 108 11.48 9.92 -0.60
C GLY A 108 10.36 10.21 -1.62
N LYS A 109 10.06 9.31 -2.56
CA LYS A 109 9.00 9.48 -3.56
C LYS A 109 7.76 8.69 -3.17
N PRO A 110 6.54 9.26 -3.25
CA PRO A 110 5.34 8.54 -2.88
C PRO A 110 5.01 7.47 -3.92
N ILE A 111 4.61 6.30 -3.43
CA ILE A 111 4.20 5.15 -4.25
C ILE A 111 2.78 4.66 -3.95
N ALA A 112 2.28 4.87 -2.73
CA ALA A 112 0.90 4.56 -2.36
C ALA A 112 0.44 5.46 -1.20
N PHE A 113 -0.86 5.65 -1.04
CA PHE A 113 -1.45 6.26 0.15
C PHE A 113 -2.83 5.70 0.47
N ALA A 114 -3.20 5.74 1.75
CA ALA A 114 -4.52 5.37 2.25
C ALA A 114 -5.06 6.46 3.17
N SER A 115 -6.37 6.68 3.13
CA SER A 115 -7.09 7.67 3.95
C SER A 115 -8.32 7.03 4.58
N ALA A 116 -8.60 7.36 5.84
CA ALA A 116 -9.79 6.89 6.54
C ALA A 116 -11.09 7.31 5.84
N SER A 117 -11.08 8.44 5.12
CA SER A 117 -12.23 8.99 4.40
C SER A 117 -12.51 8.32 3.06
N GLU A 118 -11.48 7.69 2.47
CA GLU A 118 -11.57 7.11 1.13
C GLU A 118 -11.96 5.64 1.17
N LYS A 119 -12.74 5.18 0.18
CA LYS A 119 -13.16 3.77 0.15
C LYS A 119 -11.97 2.82 -0.06
N TYR A 120 -11.11 3.16 -1.02
CA TYR A 120 -9.91 2.42 -1.39
C TYR A 120 -8.71 3.36 -1.32
N GLY A 121 -7.53 2.82 -0.99
CA GLY A 121 -6.29 3.57 -1.13
C GLY A 121 -5.91 3.78 -2.59
N PHE A 122 -4.83 4.53 -2.80
CA PHE A 122 -4.34 4.97 -4.11
C PHE A 122 -2.91 4.48 -4.29
N SER A 123 -2.57 4.03 -5.49
CA SER A 123 -1.26 3.44 -5.74
C SER A 123 -0.73 3.74 -7.12
N LYS A 124 0.56 4.02 -7.21
CA LYS A 124 1.28 4.08 -8.48
C LYS A 124 1.43 2.73 -9.12
N ALA A 125 1.30 1.62 -8.40
CA ALA A 125 1.26 0.28 -8.99
C ALA A 125 -0.01 0.02 -9.80
N ILE A 126 -1.03 0.88 -9.70
CA ILE A 126 -2.33 0.71 -10.35
C ILE A 126 -2.50 1.73 -11.48
N SER A 127 -2.82 1.24 -12.68
CA SER A 127 -3.15 2.05 -13.85
C SER A 127 -4.66 2.27 -14.01
N LYS A 128 -5.50 1.41 -13.42
CA LYS A 128 -6.96 1.50 -13.46
C LYS A 128 -7.58 1.08 -12.13
N PRO A 129 -8.61 1.78 -11.63
CA PRO A 129 -9.25 1.42 -10.36
C PRO A 129 -9.64 -0.06 -10.28
N SER A 130 -9.37 -0.67 -9.13
CA SER A 130 -9.64 -2.08 -8.85
C SER A 130 -10.00 -2.27 -7.37
N PRO A 131 -10.47 -3.46 -6.96
CA PRO A 131 -10.66 -3.76 -5.54
C PRO A 131 -9.40 -3.69 -4.68
N LEU A 132 -8.20 -3.66 -5.28
CA LEU A 132 -6.92 -3.60 -4.57
C LEU A 132 -6.45 -2.17 -4.25
N ALA A 133 -6.85 -1.21 -5.09
CA ALA A 133 -6.61 0.22 -4.94
C ALA A 133 -7.15 0.98 -6.17
N ASN A 134 -7.31 2.30 -5.99
CA ASN A 134 -7.43 3.27 -7.06
C ASN A 134 -6.07 3.53 -7.75
N ALA A 135 -6.13 3.99 -8.99
CA ALA A 135 -4.95 4.56 -9.66
C ALA A 135 -4.47 5.81 -8.92
N TRP A 136 -3.17 6.11 -8.99
CA TRP A 136 -2.57 7.27 -8.35
C TRP A 136 -3.28 8.58 -8.70
N ASP A 137 -3.63 9.37 -7.68
CA ASP A 137 -4.17 10.72 -7.81
C ASP A 137 -3.19 11.73 -7.19
N GLN A 138 -2.48 12.45 -8.06
CA GLN A 138 -1.47 13.43 -7.63
C GLN A 138 -2.11 14.63 -6.92
N GLY A 139 -3.28 15.10 -7.37
CA GLY A 139 -3.96 16.25 -6.79
C GLY A 139 -4.48 15.94 -5.39
N LEU A 140 -5.07 14.76 -5.21
CA LEU A 140 -5.52 14.30 -3.89
C LEU A 140 -4.34 14.09 -2.93
N TYR A 141 -3.22 13.54 -3.41
CA TYR A 141 -2.00 13.44 -2.60
C TYR A 141 -1.51 14.81 -2.14
N GLU A 142 -1.45 15.80 -3.03
CA GLU A 142 -1.00 17.16 -2.69
C GLU A 142 -1.94 17.86 -1.70
N VAL A 143 -3.26 17.71 -1.85
CA VAL A 143 -4.23 18.25 -0.89
C VAL A 143 -4.09 17.57 0.48
N THR A 144 -3.79 16.28 0.51
CA THR A 144 -3.74 15.48 1.75
C THR A 144 -2.42 15.62 2.50
N PHE A 145 -1.30 15.71 1.76
CA PHE A 145 0.06 15.63 2.31
C PHE A 145 0.94 16.83 1.95
N GLY A 146 0.44 17.79 1.17
CA GLY A 146 1.14 19.04 0.89
C GLY A 146 1.44 19.81 2.17
N GLU A 147 2.49 20.61 2.14
CA GLU A 147 2.71 21.60 3.19
C GLU A 147 1.54 22.59 3.14
N GLN A 148 0.80 22.73 4.24
CA GLN A 148 -0.14 23.84 4.34
C GLN A 148 0.67 25.14 4.29
N PRO A 149 0.23 26.14 3.50
CA PRO A 149 0.91 27.43 3.41
C PRO A 149 0.99 28.14 4.76
#